data_AF-A0A1V5MCP2-F1
#
_entry.id   AF-A0A1V5MCP2-F1
#
_cell.length_a   1.000
_cell.length_b   1.000
_cell.length_c   1.000
_cell.angle_alpha   90.00
_cell.angle_beta   90.00
_cell.angle_gamma   90.00
#
_symmetry.space_group_name_H-M   'P 1'
#
loop_
_entity.id
_entity.type
_entity.pdbx_description
1 polymer ?
#
loop_
_entity_poly.entity_id
_entity_poly.type
_entity_poly.pdbx_seq_one_letter_code
_entity_poly.pdbx_strand_id
1 'polypeptide(L)'
;MADAKLSRVSDDRIRELTESVESGNMSALTRFLNRLNNAQERLEVLQRIEKMNNDNRFRSGRVPRLAVEQRVFPDSDFRDIALLRKSNDWLFQDDVLYKESVLYNH
;
A
#
# COMPACT_ATOMS: atom_id res chain seq x y z
N MET A 1 -22.62 14.16 0.15
CA MET A 1 -21.23 13.75 -0.15
C MET A 1 -20.41 13.98 1.11
N ALA A 2 -20.38 13.00 2.01
CA ALA A 2 -19.71 13.09 3.30
C ALA A 2 -18.83 11.86 3.49
N ASP A 3 -17.82 12.00 4.34
CA ASP A 3 -16.82 11.01 4.76
C ASP A 3 -15.56 10.88 3.87
N ALA A 4 -14.87 12.00 3.67
CA ALA A 4 -13.41 11.95 3.75
C ALA A 4 -13.03 11.68 5.21
N LYS A 5 -13.03 10.39 5.62
CA LYS A 5 -12.30 9.96 6.81
C LYS A 5 -10.84 10.33 6.57
N LEU A 6 -10.44 11.49 7.09
CA LEU A 6 -9.06 11.96 7.10
C LEU A 6 -8.26 10.94 7.91
N SER A 7 -7.66 9.98 7.21
CA SER A 7 -6.60 9.15 7.74
C SER A 7 -5.65 10.06 8.53
N ARG A 8 -5.41 9.74 9.81
CA ARG A 8 -4.59 10.54 10.74
C ARG A 8 -3.14 10.75 10.28
N VAL A 9 -2.75 10.09 9.20
CA VAL A 9 -1.42 10.17 8.61
C VAL A 9 -1.32 11.38 7.69
N SER A 10 -0.36 12.27 7.95
CA SER A 10 -0.13 13.47 7.13
C SER A 10 0.29 13.11 5.70
N ASP A 11 -0.06 13.97 4.73
CA ASP A 11 0.36 13.79 3.33
C ASP A 11 1.88 13.79 3.16
N ASP A 12 2.60 14.59 3.95
CA ASP A 12 4.06 14.60 3.92
C ASP A 12 4.63 13.25 4.35
N ARG A 13 4.00 12.59 5.33
CA ARG A 13 4.43 11.25 5.74
C ARG A 13 4.17 10.21 4.66
N ILE A 14 3.04 10.31 3.95
CA ILE A 14 2.78 9.44 2.79
C ILE A 14 3.83 9.67 1.70
N ARG A 15 4.24 10.92 1.46
CA ARG A 15 5.30 11.24 0.49
C ARG A 15 6.63 10.58 0.85
N GLU A 16 7.10 10.77 2.09
CA GLU A 16 8.32 10.13 2.58
C GLU A 16 8.29 8.60 2.46
N LEU A 17 7.15 7.99 2.80
CA LEU A 17 6.98 6.54 2.70
C LEU A 17 6.96 6.08 1.23
N THR A 18 6.31 6.84 0.35
CA THR A 18 6.26 6.54 -1.09
C THR A 18 7.66 6.59 -1.69
N GLU A 19 8.44 7.65 -1.42
CA GLU A 19 9.82 7.78 -1.90
C GLU A 19 10.74 6.68 -1.32
N SER A 20 10.54 6.33 -0.05
CA SER A 20 11.28 5.21 0.58
C SER A 20 10.99 3.89 -0.13
N VAL A 21 9.73 3.64 -0.50
CA VAL A 21 9.33 2.44 -1.22
C VAL A 21 9.86 2.46 -2.66
N GLU A 22 9.76 3.58 -3.36
CA GLU A 22 10.30 3.74 -4.71
C GLU A 22 11.82 3.52 -4.77
N SER A 23 12.55 3.91 -3.72
CA SER A 23 14.00 3.69 -3.57
C SER A 23 14.39 2.30 -3.05
N GLY A 24 13.41 1.42 -2.80
CA GLY A 24 13.65 0.03 -2.35
C GLY A 24 13.77 -0.14 -0.82
N ASN A 25 13.57 0.91 -0.04
CA ASN A 25 13.62 0.84 1.42
C ASN A 25 12.25 0.50 2.04
N MET A 26 11.91 -0.80 1.99
CA MET A 26 10.66 -1.31 2.59
C MET A 26 10.66 -1.28 4.12
N SER A 27 11.83 -1.25 4.75
CA SER A 27 11.94 -1.30 6.20
C SER A 27 11.24 -0.12 6.89
N ALA A 28 11.21 1.05 6.25
CA ALA A 28 10.55 2.24 6.75
C ALA A 28 9.03 2.09 6.71
N LEU A 29 8.51 1.54 5.60
CA LEU A 29 7.08 1.24 5.43
C LEU A 29 6.61 0.22 6.46
N THR A 30 7.26 -0.94 6.54
CA THR A 30 6.85 -2.02 7.47
C THR A 30 6.88 -1.54 8.92
N ARG A 31 7.93 -0.81 9.33
CA ARG A 31 8.01 -0.25 10.69
C ARG A 31 6.90 0.76 10.98
N PHE A 32 6.50 1.55 9.99
CA PHE A 32 5.41 2.50 10.14
C PHE A 32 4.06 1.79 10.23
N LEU A 33 3.78 0.86 9.32
CA LEU A 33 2.54 0.09 9.32
C LEU A 33 2.37 -0.71 10.61
N ASN A 34 3.44 -1.32 11.13
CA ASN A 34 3.39 -2.06 12.40
C ASN A 34 3.08 -1.19 13.63
N ARG A 35 3.22 0.14 13.54
CA ARG A 35 2.81 1.07 14.61
C ARG A 35 1.32 1.41 14.56
N LEU A 36 0.67 1.16 13.42
CA LEU A 36 -0.76 1.37 13.26
C LEU A 36 -1.47 0.12 13.79
N ASN A 37 -2.30 0.30 14.82
CA ASN A 37 -3.01 -0.83 15.43
C ASN A 37 -4.20 -1.30 14.57
N ASN A 38 -4.77 -0.40 13.78
CA ASN A 38 -5.96 -0.68 12.97
C ASN A 38 -5.59 -1.14 11.55
N ALA A 39 -6.10 -2.30 11.15
CA ALA A 39 -5.94 -2.83 9.79
C ALA A 39 -6.50 -1.88 8.72
N GLN A 40 -7.60 -1.19 9.01
CA GLN A 40 -8.20 -0.23 8.08
C GLN A 40 -7.29 0.98 7.86
N GLU A 41 -6.62 1.46 8.91
CA GLU A 41 -5.65 2.56 8.77
C GLU A 41 -4.42 2.12 7.97
N ARG A 42 -3.94 0.89 8.16
CA ARG A 42 -2.84 0.32 7.34
C ARG A 42 -3.24 0.25 5.88
N LEU A 43 -4.45 -0.24 5.59
CA LEU A 43 -4.99 -0.29 4.22
C LEU A 43 -5.08 1.10 3.58
N GLU A 44 -5.61 2.09 4.30
CA GLU A 44 -5.72 3.47 3.82
C GLU A 44 -4.34 4.06 3.47
N VAL A 45 -3.32 3.80 4.31
CA VAL A 45 -1.95 4.23 4.05
C VAL A 45 -1.40 3.59 2.77
N LEU A 46 -1.59 2.27 2.61
CA LEU A 46 -1.16 1.56 1.42
C LEU A 46 -1.83 2.09 0.14
N GLN A 47 -3.15 2.34 0.19
CA GLN A 47 -3.91 2.91 -0.94
C GLN A 47 -3.44 4.33 -1.30
N ARG A 48 -3.11 5.15 -0.29
CA ARG A 48 -2.57 6.51 -0.51
C ARG A 48 -1.17 6.47 -1.13
N ILE A 49 -0.32 5.52 -0.72
CA ILE A 49 0.99 5.29 -1.34
C ILE A 49 0.83 4.88 -2.82
N GLU A 50 -0.06 3.94 -3.13
CA GLU A 50 -0.34 3.55 -4.52
C GLU A 50 -0.80 4.75 -5.35
N LYS A 51 -1.73 5.55 -4.84
CA LYS A 51 -2.22 6.74 -5.53
C LYS A 51 -1.09 7.73 -5.83
N MET A 52 -0.25 8.01 -4.83
CA MET A 52 0.86 8.94 -4.98
C MET A 52 1.94 8.43 -5.93
N ASN A 53 2.26 7.13 -5.87
CA ASN A 53 3.16 6.51 -6.83
C ASN A 53 2.62 6.61 -8.26
N ASN A 54 1.33 6.36 -8.47
CA ASN A 54 0.71 6.51 -9.78
C ASN A 54 0.79 7.96 -10.30
N ASP A 55 0.58 8.95 -9.44
CA ASP A 55 0.73 10.36 -9.78
C ASP A 55 2.19 10.72 -10.13
N ASN A 56 3.16 10.26 -9.33
CA ASN A 56 4.60 10.43 -9.59
C ASN A 56 5.04 9.75 -10.88
N ARG A 57 4.47 8.59 -11.16
CA ARG A 57 4.72 7.81 -12.38
C ARG A 57 4.13 8.48 -13.62
N PHE A 58 2.94 9.06 -13.53
CA PHE A 58 2.37 9.85 -14.61
C PHE A 58 3.24 11.06 -14.95
N ARG A 59 3.84 11.70 -13.94
CA ARG A 59 4.72 12.86 -14.13
C ARG A 59 6.12 12.52 -14.64
N SER A 60 6.75 11.47 -14.09
CA SER A 60 8.17 11.17 -14.35
C SER A 60 8.41 9.97 -15.28
N GLY A 61 7.49 9.01 -15.32
CA GLY A 61 7.60 7.75 -16.07
C GLY A 61 8.68 6.77 -15.58
N ARG A 62 9.47 7.11 -14.55
CA ARG A 62 10.68 6.38 -14.17
C ARG A 62 10.55 5.53 -12.91
N VAL A 63 9.48 5.71 -12.14
CA VAL A 63 9.25 4.95 -10.91
C VAL A 63 8.58 3.61 -11.21
N PRO A 64 8.91 2.54 -10.48
CA PRO A 64 8.22 1.27 -10.61
C PRO A 64 6.75 1.43 -10.23
N ARG A 65 5.86 0.67 -10.87
CA ARG A 65 4.43 0.71 -10.57
C ARG A 65 4.18 -0.05 -9.27
N LEU A 66 3.55 0.62 -8.32
CA LEU A 66 3.01 0.00 -7.11
C LEU A 66 1.53 -0.33 -7.30
N ALA A 67 1.07 -1.40 -6.65
CA ALA A 67 -0.33 -1.79 -6.64
C ALA A 67 -0.71 -2.41 -5.29
N VAL A 68 -1.86 -2.02 -4.74
CA VAL A 68 -2.45 -2.68 -3.58
C VAL A 68 -3.37 -3.80 -4.04
N GLU A 69 -3.10 -5.03 -3.58
CA GLU A 69 -4.01 -6.16 -3.76
C GLU A 69 -4.76 -6.45 -2.46
N GLN A 70 -6.06 -6.69 -2.60
CA GLN A 70 -6.92 -7.16 -1.52
C GLN A 70 -7.59 -8.45 -1.97
N ARG A 71 -7.40 -9.54 -1.22
CA ARG A 71 -8.09 -10.80 -1.46
C ARG A 71 -9.04 -11.09 -0.32
N VAL A 72 -10.31 -11.25 -0.67
CA VAL A 72 -11.38 -11.63 0.26
C VAL A 72 -11.68 -13.10 0.01
N PHE A 73 -11.74 -13.87 1.09
CA PHE A 73 -12.06 -15.29 1.03
C PHE A 73 -13.55 -15.45 1.36
N PRO A 74 -14.38 -16.03 0.48
CA PRO A 74 -15.82 -16.11 0.68
C PRO A 74 -16.24 -16.84 1.97
N ASP A 75 -15.44 -17.83 2.37
CA ASP A 75 -15.71 -18.69 3.53
C ASP A 75 -14.91 -18.29 4.77
N SER A 76 -14.34 -17.07 4.80
CA SER A 76 -13.46 -16.66 5.88
C SER A 76 -13.53 -15.17 6.20
N ASP A 77 -13.44 -14.85 7.50
CA ASP A 77 -13.37 -13.46 8.01
C ASP A 77 -12.01 -12.79 7.76
N PHE A 78 -11.05 -13.53 7.15
CA PHE A 78 -9.75 -12.99 6.79
C PHE A 78 -9.79 -12.24 5.46
N ARG A 79 -9.08 -11.12 5.42
CA ARG A 79 -8.71 -10.43 4.18
C ARG A 79 -7.19 -10.34 4.09
N ASP A 80 -6.67 -10.76 2.95
CA ASP A 80 -5.26 -10.56 2.62
C ASP A 80 -5.09 -9.18 2.00
N ILE A 81 -4.16 -8.39 2.53
CA ILE A 81 -3.77 -7.09 2.00
C ILE A 81 -2.29 -7.17 1.63
N ALA A 82 -1.96 -6.77 0.40
CA ALA A 82 -0.57 -6.74 -0.05
C ALA A 82 -0.27 -5.45 -0.83
N LEU A 83 0.97 -4.96 -0.68
CA LEU A 83 1.56 -3.96 -1.56
C LEU A 83 2.55 -4.67 -2.48
N LEU A 84 2.33 -4.53 -3.79
CA LEU A 84 3.12 -5.17 -4.82
C LEU A 84 3.89 -4.14 -5.64
N ARG A 85 5.09 -4.50 -6.06
CA ARG A 85 5.80 -3.86 -7.16
C ARG A 85 5.51 -4.64 -8.43
N LYS A 86 4.80 -4.02 -9.37
CA LYS A 86 4.45 -4.67 -10.62
C LYS A 86 5.69 -4.89 -11.48
N SER A 87 5.83 -6.11 -11.99
CA SER A 87 6.84 -6.39 -13.00
C SER A 87 6.51 -5.64 -14.30
N ASN A 88 7.55 -5.20 -15.00
CA ASN A 88 7.41 -4.64 -16.35
C ASN A 88 7.31 -5.73 -17.42
N ASP A 89 7.58 -6.99 -17.06
CA ASP A 89 7.54 -8.16 -17.93
C ASP A 89 6.53 -9.18 -17.38
N TRP A 90 5.61 -9.60 -18.23
CA TRP A 90 4.53 -10.53 -17.94
C TRP A 90 5.02 -11.94 -17.59
N LEU A 91 6.27 -12.27 -17.93
CA LEU A 91 6.92 -13.53 -17.56
C LEU A 91 7.36 -13.58 -16.10
N PHE A 92 7.52 -12.42 -15.45
CA PHE A 92 8.00 -12.33 -14.08
C PHE A 92 6.87 -11.99 -13.11
N GLN A 93 6.90 -12.65 -11.95
CA GLN A 93 5.97 -12.37 -10.87
C GLN A 93 6.21 -10.98 -10.29
N ASP A 94 5.15 -10.38 -9.74
CA ASP A 94 5.27 -9.12 -9.02
C ASP A 94 6.01 -9.33 -7.69
N ASP A 95 6.81 -8.35 -7.29
CA ASP A 95 7.49 -8.43 -5.99
C ASP A 95 6.52 -8.02 -4.88
N VAL A 96 6.39 -8.89 -3.87
CA VAL A 96 5.62 -8.59 -2.67
C VAL A 96 6.46 -7.72 -1.75
N LEU A 97 6.08 -6.44 -1.63
CA LEU A 97 6.76 -5.47 -0.77
C LEU A 97 6.25 -5.51 0.66
N TYR A 98 4.95 -5.76 0.82
CA TYR A 98 4.28 -5.92 2.10
C TYR A 98 3.11 -6.88 1.91
N LYS A 99 2.87 -7.75 2.90
CA LYS A 99 1.69 -8.60 2.94
C LYS A 99 1.26 -8.79 4.40
N GLU A 100 -0.03 -8.69 4.65
CA GLU A 100 -0.65 -9.06 5.91
C GLU A 100 -1.99 -9.76 5.68
N SER A 101 -2.39 -10.60 6.63
CA SER A 101 -3.73 -11.20 6.70
C SER A 101 -4.42 -10.61 7.92
N VAL A 102 -5.56 -9.94 7.71
CA VAL A 102 -6.29 -9.23 8.77
C VAL A 102 -7.68 -9.82 8.96
N LEU A 103 -8.10 -9.97 10.21
CA LEU A 103 -9.48 -10.27 10.56
C LEU A 103 -10.30 -9.00 10.34
N TYR A 104 -11.26 -9.07 9.43
CA TYR A 104 -12.11 -7.95 9.09
C TYR A 104 -13.48 -8.14 9.75
N ASN A 105 -13.58 -7.81 11.04
CA ASN A 105 -14.87 -7.80 11.72
C ASN A 105 -15.73 -6.67 11.15
N HIS A 106 -16.89 -7.03 10.61
CA HIS A 106 -17.91 -6.13 10.06
C HIS A 106 -18.53 -5.21 11.11
#